data_AF-A0A1X7NC67-F1
#
_entry.id   AF-A0A1X7NC67-F1
#
_cell.length_a   1.000
_cell.length_b   1.000
_cell.length_c   1.000
_cell.angle_alpha   90.00
_cell.angle_beta   90.00
_cell.angle_gamma   90.00
#
_symmetry.space_group_name_H-M   'P 1'
#
loop_
_entity.id
_entity.type
_entity.pdbx_description
1 polymer ?
#
loop_
_entity_poly.entity_id
_entity_poly.type
_entity_poly.pdbx_seq_one_letter_code
_entity_poly.pdbx_strand_id
1 'polypeptide(L)'
;MRNKIKQLLKKEDGFTLIELLAVIAILALIVAISIPLIGNVVADSKTKTTDAQKELVIDAAQLYELENTVSANGEISVANLKSKGFLESDFDEVESGITKVNKNTTEGKITYTVE
;
A
#
# COMPACT_ATOMS: atom_id res chain seq x y z
N MET A 1 27.13 32.83 -48.15
CA MET A 1 26.66 32.44 -46.80
C MET A 1 26.04 31.03 -46.71
N ARG A 2 25.43 30.49 -47.77
CA ARG A 2 24.76 29.15 -47.76
C ARG A 2 25.65 27.94 -47.44
N ASN A 3 26.96 28.05 -47.68
CA ASN A 3 27.90 26.93 -47.51
C ASN A 3 28.24 26.62 -46.03
N LYS A 4 28.14 27.61 -45.12
CA LYS A 4 28.36 27.39 -43.69
C LYS A 4 27.22 26.59 -43.03
N ILE A 5 25.98 26.81 -43.47
CA ILE A 5 24.79 26.10 -42.96
C ILE A 5 24.85 24.60 -43.31
N LYS A 6 25.30 24.24 -44.52
CA LYS A 6 25.50 22.84 -44.94
C LYS A 6 26.62 22.12 -44.17
N GLN A 7 27.61 22.84 -43.64
CA GLN A 7 28.68 22.24 -42.81
C GLN A 7 28.25 22.01 -41.37
N LEU A 8 27.32 22.81 -40.84
CA LEU A 8 26.77 22.64 -39.50
C LEU A 8 25.81 21.43 -39.43
N LEU A 9 25.03 21.20 -40.48
CA LEU A 9 24.11 20.05 -40.60
C LEU A 9 24.82 18.71 -40.88
N LYS A 10 26.12 18.71 -41.19
CA LYS A 10 26.92 17.51 -41.48
C LYS A 10 27.80 17.06 -40.30
N LYS A 11 27.74 17.76 -39.17
CA LYS A 11 28.48 17.46 -37.93
C LYS A 11 27.57 16.81 -36.89
N GLU A 12 26.83 15.78 -37.30
CA GLU A 12 26.20 14.89 -36.34
C GLU A 12 27.18 13.75 -36.08
N ASP A 13 28.02 13.95 -35.06
CA ASP A 13 28.84 12.87 -34.52
C ASP A 13 27.88 11.84 -33.90
N GLY A 14 27.77 10.68 -34.56
CA GLY A 14 26.88 9.60 -34.15
C GLY A 14 27.38 8.92 -32.87
N PHE A 15 26.44 8.50 -32.02
CA PHE A 15 26.71 7.72 -30.81
C PHE A 15 27.40 6.40 -31.16
N THR A 16 28.43 6.01 -30.40
CA THR A 16 29.11 4.74 -30.64
C THR A 16 28.39 3.58 -29.92
N LEU A 17 28.48 2.37 -30.47
CA LEU A 17 27.90 1.18 -29.82
C LEU A 17 28.55 0.89 -28.46
N ILE A 18 29.82 1.26 -28.28
CA ILE A 18 30.53 1.05 -27.02
C ILE A 18 30.02 1.97 -25.90
N GLU A 19 29.65 3.21 -26.22
CA GLU A 19 29.03 4.13 -25.25
C GLU A 19 27.65 3.63 -24.84
N LEU A 20 26.85 3.14 -25.78
CA LEU A 20 25.55 2.54 -25.47
C LEU A 20 25.71 1.28 -24.61
N LEU A 21 26.71 0.44 -24.90
CA LEU A 21 27.02 -0.77 -24.14
C LEU A 21 27.40 -0.46 -22.68
N ALA A 22 28.23 0.56 -22.45
CA ALA A 22 28.64 0.97 -21.12
C ALA A 22 27.44 1.43 -20.27
N VAL A 23 26.49 2.16 -20.87
CA VAL A 23 25.29 2.64 -20.16
C VAL A 23 24.39 1.49 -19.72
N ILE A 24 24.10 0.54 -20.62
CA ILE A 24 23.24 -0.60 -20.27
C ILE A 24 23.89 -1.52 -19.23
N ALA A 25 25.22 -1.65 -19.23
CA ALA A 25 25.95 -2.42 -18.23
C ALA A 25 25.78 -1.82 -16.82
N ILE A 26 25.86 -0.49 -16.70
CA ILE A 26 25.64 0.21 -15.42
C ILE A 26 24.17 0.08 -14.99
N LEU A 27 23.22 0.27 -15.91
CA LEU A 27 21.79 0.11 -15.60
C LEU A 27 21.46 -1.30 -15.10
N ALA A 28 22.04 -2.34 -15.71
CA ALA A 28 21.83 -3.72 -15.28
C ALA A 28 22.29 -3.95 -13.83
N LEU A 29 23.45 -3.38 -13.45
CA LEU A 29 23.97 -3.48 -12.08
C LEU A 29 23.07 -2.76 -11.07
N ILE A 30 22.59 -1.56 -11.41
CA ILE A 30 21.67 -0.80 -10.55
C ILE A 30 20.35 -1.56 -10.38
N VAL A 31 19.77 -2.04 -11.47
CA VAL A 31 18.48 -2.75 -11.46
C VAL A 31 18.56 -4.05 -10.66
N ALA A 32 19.66 -4.80 -10.77
CA ALA A 32 19.85 -6.06 -10.07
C ALA A 32 19.72 -5.92 -8.54
N ILE A 33 20.24 -4.83 -7.96
CA ILE A 33 20.15 -4.55 -6.51
C ILE A 33 18.83 -3.83 -6.17
N SER A 34 18.36 -2.94 -7.05
CA SER A 34 17.21 -2.06 -6.75
C SER A 34 15.88 -2.79 -6.69
N ILE A 35 15.64 -3.79 -7.57
CA ILE A 35 14.37 -4.53 -7.61
C ILE A 35 14.03 -5.22 -6.27
N PRO A 36 14.89 -6.08 -5.69
CA PRO A 36 14.56 -6.76 -4.44
C PRO A 36 14.42 -5.78 -3.26
N LEU A 37 15.23 -4.72 -3.22
CA LEU A 37 15.15 -3.70 -2.18
C LEU A 37 13.78 -2.99 -2.20
N ILE A 38 13.35 -2.51 -3.37
CA ILE A 38 12.06 -1.82 -3.53
C ILE A 38 10.91 -2.79 -3.23
N GLY A 39 11.01 -4.04 -3.69
CA GLY A 39 10.02 -5.07 -3.42
C GLY A 39 9.78 -5.29 -1.91
N ASN A 40 10.86 -5.40 -1.14
CA ASN A 40 10.77 -5.56 0.31
C ASN A 40 10.15 -4.32 0.99
N VAL A 41 10.57 -3.12 0.60
CA VAL A 41 10.02 -1.87 1.16
C VAL A 41 8.52 -1.74 0.88
N VAL A 42 8.07 -2.09 -0.33
CA VAL A 42 6.65 -2.07 -0.69
C VAL A 42 5.86 -3.13 0.10
N ALA A 43 6.41 -4.34 0.24
CA ALA A 43 5.77 -5.39 1.04
C ALA A 43 5.63 -4.96 2.51
N ASP A 44 6.69 -4.43 3.11
CA ASP A 44 6.67 -3.92 4.49
C ASP A 44 5.72 -2.73 4.67
N SER A 45 5.59 -1.88 3.65
CA SER A 45 4.64 -0.76 3.70
C SER A 45 3.21 -1.26 3.63
N LYS A 46 2.93 -2.29 2.81
CA LYS A 46 1.62 -2.94 2.74
C LYS A 46 1.26 -3.60 4.07
N THR A 47 2.17 -4.37 4.68
CA THR A 47 1.88 -5.02 5.98
C THR A 47 1.60 -4.00 7.08
N LYS A 48 2.42 -2.95 7.18
CA LYS A 48 2.20 -1.85 8.14
C LYS A 48 0.88 -1.12 7.91
N THR A 49 0.51 -0.90 6.65
CA THR A 49 -0.77 -0.25 6.30
C THR A 49 -1.94 -1.13 6.72
N THR A 50 -1.88 -2.42 6.41
CA THR A 50 -2.91 -3.38 6.83
C THR A 50 -3.01 -3.45 8.35
N ASP A 51 -1.90 -3.48 9.09
CA ASP A 51 -1.93 -3.51 10.56
C ASP A 51 -2.54 -2.22 11.15
N ALA A 52 -2.20 -1.05 10.59
CA ALA A 52 -2.84 0.21 10.97
C ALA A 52 -4.35 0.22 10.64
N GLN A 53 -4.76 -0.33 9.50
CA GLN A 53 -6.17 -0.48 9.13
C GLN A 53 -6.93 -1.40 10.11
N LYS A 54 -6.31 -2.49 10.57
CA LYS A 54 -6.91 -3.35 11.60
C LYS A 54 -7.18 -2.59 12.88
N GLU A 55 -6.20 -1.82 13.35
CA GLU A 55 -6.33 -0.99 14.55
C GLU A 55 -7.46 0.03 14.40
N LEU A 56 -7.51 0.76 13.26
CA LEU A 56 -8.59 1.69 12.96
C LEU A 56 -9.98 1.05 13.01
N VAL A 57 -10.14 -0.15 12.43
CA VAL A 57 -11.42 -0.86 12.42
C VAL A 57 -11.77 -1.40 13.81
N ILE A 58 -10.79 -1.84 14.60
CA ILE A 58 -11.01 -2.25 16.00
C ILE A 58 -11.45 -1.06 16.85
N ASP A 59 -10.80 0.10 16.70
CA ASP A 59 -11.17 1.31 17.43
C ASP A 59 -12.59 1.77 17.08
N ALA A 60 -12.95 1.72 15.80
CA ALA A 60 -14.32 1.98 15.35
C ALA A 60 -15.33 1.00 15.97
N ALA A 61 -14.98 -0.28 16.06
CA ALA A 61 -15.82 -1.30 16.69
C ALA A 61 -15.98 -1.10 18.20
N GLN A 62 -14.91 -0.69 18.90
CA GLN A 62 -14.96 -0.34 20.32
C GLN A 62 -15.86 0.87 20.54
N LEU A 63 -15.74 1.92 19.71
CA LEU A 63 -16.59 3.11 19.80
C LEU A 63 -18.06 2.76 19.55
N TYR A 64 -18.33 1.91 18.55
CA TYR A 64 -19.67 1.40 18.28
C TYR A 64 -20.29 0.68 19.48
N GLU A 65 -19.49 -0.11 20.22
CA GLU A 65 -19.94 -0.85 21.40
C GLU A 65 -20.32 0.07 22.58
N LEU A 66 -19.68 1.23 22.71
CA LEU A 66 -20.04 2.20 23.76
C LEU A 66 -21.48 2.73 23.58
N GLU A 67 -21.95 2.80 22.34
CA GLU A 67 -23.29 3.28 22.00
C GLU A 67 -24.31 2.16 21.75
N ASN A 68 -23.85 0.96 21.39
CA ASN A 68 -24.68 -0.16 20.99
C ASN A 68 -24.29 -1.43 21.74
N THR A 69 -25.27 -2.13 22.33
CA THR A 69 -25.00 -3.38 23.04
C THR A 69 -24.58 -4.49 22.08
N VAL A 70 -23.29 -4.86 22.11
CA VAL A 70 -22.75 -6.02 21.40
C VAL A 70 -22.58 -7.18 22.38
N SER A 71 -23.16 -8.34 22.03
CA SER A 71 -23.03 -9.58 22.80
C SER A 71 -21.57 -9.91 23.11
N ALA A 72 -21.34 -10.61 24.23
CA ALA A 72 -19.99 -10.95 24.70
C ALA A 72 -19.12 -11.69 23.66
N ASN A 73 -19.76 -12.45 22.76
CA ASN A 73 -19.17 -13.13 21.61
C ASN A 73 -19.89 -12.72 20.31
N GLY A 74 -19.87 -11.43 20.01
CA GLY A 74 -20.58 -10.83 18.87
C GLY A 74 -19.68 -10.51 17.69
N GLU A 75 -20.25 -10.53 16.49
CA GLU A 75 -19.61 -10.04 15.27
C GLU A 75 -20.10 -8.62 14.95
N ILE A 76 -19.18 -7.75 14.56
CA ILE A 76 -19.45 -6.38 14.11
C ILE A 76 -18.92 -6.27 12.67
N SER A 77 -19.81 -6.16 11.69
CA SER A 77 -19.39 -6.01 10.29
C SER A 77 -18.87 -4.61 9.99
N VAL A 78 -17.88 -4.50 9.10
CA VAL A 78 -17.34 -3.21 8.65
C VAL A 78 -18.40 -2.39 7.93
N ALA A 79 -19.28 -3.04 7.16
CA ALA A 79 -20.44 -2.40 6.54
C ALA A 79 -21.36 -1.69 7.56
N ASN A 80 -21.58 -2.28 8.73
CA ASN A 80 -22.37 -1.65 9.79
C ASN A 80 -21.63 -0.45 10.38
N LEU A 81 -20.31 -0.55 10.60
CA LEU A 81 -19.50 0.56 11.09
C LEU A 81 -19.54 1.76 10.13
N LYS A 82 -19.45 1.51 8.82
CA LYS A 82 -19.61 2.54 7.79
C LYS A 82 -21.01 3.15 7.77
N SER A 83 -22.04 2.31 7.73
CA SER A 83 -23.43 2.79 7.69
C SER A 83 -23.83 3.60 8.91
N LYS A 84 -23.21 3.32 10.07
CA LYS A 84 -23.47 3.99 11.34
C LYS A 84 -22.53 5.17 11.61
N GLY A 85 -21.57 5.43 10.72
CA GLY A 85 -20.67 6.58 10.79
C GLY A 85 -19.50 6.43 11.75
N PHE A 86 -19.19 5.21 12.21
CA PHE A 86 -18.05 4.94 13.08
C PHE A 86 -16.75 4.68 12.29
N LEU A 87 -16.87 4.35 11.00
CA LEU A 87 -15.75 4.15 10.09
C LEU A 87 -16.01 4.94 8.80
N GLU A 88 -14.93 5.43 8.19
CA GLU A 88 -15.01 6.21 6.96
C GLU A 88 -15.65 5.42 5.82
N SER A 89 -16.45 6.12 5.03
CA SER A 89 -17.23 5.53 3.93
C SER A 89 -16.35 5.00 2.78
N ASP A 90 -15.16 5.57 2.63
CA ASP A 90 -14.16 5.20 1.61
C ASP A 90 -13.29 4.00 2.01
N PHE A 91 -13.44 3.47 3.23
CA PHE A 91 -12.67 2.32 3.68
C PHE A 91 -12.94 1.10 2.78
N ASP A 92 -11.88 0.67 2.09
CA ASP A 92 -11.90 -0.44 1.15
C ASP A 92 -11.67 -1.77 1.88
N GLU A 93 -12.76 -2.53 2.03
CA GLU A 93 -12.76 -3.86 2.63
C GLU A 93 -12.04 -4.90 1.76
N VAL A 94 -12.02 -4.72 0.43
CA VAL A 94 -11.46 -5.67 -0.52
C VAL A 94 -9.94 -5.56 -0.55
N GLU A 95 -9.40 -4.34 -0.57
CA GLU A 95 -7.95 -4.13 -0.53
C GLU A 95 -7.36 -4.46 0.85
N SER A 96 -8.08 -4.10 1.92
CA SER A 96 -7.63 -4.37 3.29
C SER A 96 -7.81 -5.84 3.69
N GLY A 97 -8.75 -6.54 3.05
CA GLY A 97 -9.14 -7.91 3.42
C GLY A 97 -9.82 -7.99 4.79
N ILE A 98 -10.34 -6.87 5.32
CA ILE A 98 -10.98 -6.77 6.64
C ILE A 98 -12.47 -6.54 6.42
N THR A 99 -13.28 -7.50 6.84
CA THR A 99 -14.73 -7.52 6.60
C THR A 99 -15.54 -7.42 7.90
N LYS A 100 -14.96 -7.87 9.02
CA LYS A 100 -15.63 -7.85 10.32
C LYS A 100 -14.64 -7.83 11.49
N VAL A 101 -15.16 -7.43 12.65
CA VAL A 101 -14.51 -7.51 13.94
C VAL A 101 -15.27 -8.49 14.82
N ASN A 102 -14.57 -9.52 15.28
CA ASN A 102 -15.08 -10.48 16.24
C ASN A 102 -14.69 -10.02 17.65
N LYS A 103 -15.69 -9.82 18.51
CA LYS A 103 -15.49 -9.62 19.94
C LYS A 103 -15.54 -10.97 20.63
N ASN A 104 -14.54 -11.26 21.46
CA ASN A 104 -14.52 -12.44 22.32
C ASN A 104 -14.31 -12.02 23.77
N THR A 105 -15.13 -12.54 24.68
CA THR A 105 -14.98 -12.31 26.12
C THR A 105 -14.71 -13.62 26.84
N THR A 106 -13.48 -13.79 27.34
CA THR A 106 -13.07 -14.99 28.09
C THR A 106 -12.58 -14.55 29.46
N GLU A 107 -13.17 -15.10 30.53
CA GLU A 107 -12.78 -14.80 31.92
C GLU A 107 -12.72 -13.30 32.26
N GLY A 108 -13.64 -12.50 31.70
CA GLY A 108 -13.69 -11.05 31.91
C GLY A 108 -12.70 -10.23 31.08
N LYS A 109 -11.87 -10.89 30.25
CA LYS A 109 -11.00 -10.22 29.28
C LYS A 109 -11.69 -10.12 27.92
N ILE A 110 -11.83 -8.89 27.41
CA ILE A 110 -12.34 -8.62 26.07
C ILE A 110 -11.17 -8.63 25.07
N THR A 111 -11.32 -9.32 23.96
CA THR A 111 -10.37 -9.34 22.83
C THR A 111 -11.12 -9.08 21.53
N TYR A 112 -10.58 -8.20 20.69
CA TYR A 112 -11.08 -7.95 19.34
C TYR A 112 -10.15 -8.55 18.30
N THR A 113 -10.70 -9.24 17.31
CA THR A 113 -9.94 -9.83 16.20
C THR A 113 -10.64 -9.52 14.88
N VAL A 114 -9.91 -8.99 13.92
CA VAL A 114 -10.39 -8.74 12.56
C VAL A 114 -10.35 -10.01 11.70
N GLU A 115 -11.31 -10.15 10.79
CA GLU A 115 -11.36 -11.22 9.77
C GLU A 115 -11.61 -10.65 8.38
#